data_AF-A0A444IY88-F1
#
_entry.id   AF-A0A444IY88-F1
#
_cell.length_a   1.000
_cell.length_b   1.000
_cell.length_c   1.000
_cell.angle_alpha   90.00
_cell.angle_beta   90.00
_cell.angle_gamma   90.00
#
_symmetry.space_group_name_H-M   'P 1'
#
loop_
_entity.id
_entity.type
_entity.pdbx_description
1 polymer ?
#
loop_
_entity_poly.entity_id
_entity_poly.type
_entity_poly.pdbx_seq_one_letter_code
_entity_poly.pdbx_strand_id
1 'polypeptide(L)'
;MVRIWERHCTENRKSSMLPPVYPMILYHGGRPWPYPLNFQSLFSVQDQTVLRHLPEFSPVLHDVARCDDQEITGETAARTLLLVLKYIFRPDLAERLPDLLVQAQTLLTDENGREIMFTLLYYLTEGTGRWMKQHLRQPLIG
;
A
#
# COMPACT_ATOMS: atom_id res chain seq x y z
N MET A 1 13.67 6.11 -9.92
CA MET A 1 14.60 6.98 -9.17
C MET A 1 15.17 8.10 -10.03
N VAL A 2 15.66 7.83 -11.25
CA VAL A 2 16.24 8.85 -12.16
C VAL A 2 15.40 10.13 -12.27
N ARG A 3 14.08 10.02 -12.48
CA ARG A 3 13.17 11.18 -12.55
C ARG A 3 13.18 12.09 -11.31
N ILE A 4 13.39 11.53 -10.12
CA ILE A 4 13.48 12.30 -8.87
C ILE A 4 14.74 13.17 -8.90
N TRP A 5 15.85 12.59 -9.34
CA TRP A 5 17.13 13.29 -9.49
C TRP A 5 17.12 14.31 -10.63
N GLU A 6 16.52 13.99 -11.77
CA GLU A 6 16.33 14.94 -12.87
C GLU A 6 15.57 16.19 -12.41
N ARG A 7 14.48 15.97 -11.66
CA ARG A 7 13.71 17.06 -11.05
C ARG A 7 14.57 17.87 -10.06
N HIS A 8 15.28 17.20 -9.16
CA HIS A 8 16.16 17.86 -8.19
C HIS A 8 17.24 18.72 -8.88
N CYS A 9 17.90 18.21 -9.91
CA CYS A 9 18.92 18.96 -10.66
C CYS A 9 18.32 20.18 -11.39
N THR A 10 17.08 20.07 -11.86
CA THR A 10 16.36 21.17 -12.52
C THR A 10 16.03 22.28 -11.51
N GLU A 11 15.54 21.90 -10.33
CA GLU A 11 15.14 22.82 -9.25
C GLU A 11 16.36 23.39 -8.48
N ASN A 12 17.46 22.64 -8.40
CA ASN A 12 18.64 22.97 -7.60
C ASN A 12 19.93 22.97 -8.43
N ARG A 13 20.02 23.84 -9.44
CA ARG A 13 21.13 23.89 -10.41
C ARG A 13 22.54 24.07 -9.81
N LYS A 14 22.66 24.55 -8.58
CA LYS A 14 23.94 24.74 -7.87
C LYS A 14 24.34 23.53 -7.03
N SER A 15 23.47 22.54 -6.88
CA SER A 15 23.74 21.34 -6.09
C SER A 15 24.60 20.37 -6.90
N SER A 16 25.73 19.96 -6.33
CA SER A 16 26.64 18.96 -6.92
C SER A 16 26.37 17.54 -6.42
N MET A 17 25.39 17.36 -5.53
CA MET A 17 25.05 16.07 -4.90
C MET A 17 23.61 15.70 -5.18
N LEU A 18 23.38 14.41 -5.41
CA LEU A 18 22.03 13.86 -5.53
C LEU A 18 21.46 13.58 -4.14
N PRO A 19 20.17 13.90 -3.90
CA PRO A 19 19.53 13.54 -2.65
C PRO A 19 19.40 12.02 -2.54
N PRO A 20 19.56 11.45 -1.33
CA PRO A 20 19.27 10.04 -1.11
C PRO A 20 17.79 9.77 -1.37
N VAL A 21 17.49 8.65 -2.02
CA VAL A 21 16.12 8.17 -2.23
C VAL A 21 15.94 6.94 -1.37
N TYR A 22 14.92 6.94 -0.51
CA TYR A 22 14.57 5.80 0.32
C TYR A 22 13.39 5.04 -0.31
N PRO A 23 13.64 3.94 -1.04
CA PRO A 23 12.57 3.22 -1.71
C PRO A 23 11.75 2.43 -0.70
N MET A 24 10.43 2.64 -0.71
CA MET A 24 9.48 1.90 0.11
C MET A 24 8.41 1.27 -0.76
N ILE A 25 7.97 0.06 -0.39
CA ILE A 25 6.85 -0.63 -1.01
C ILE A 25 5.78 -0.81 0.06
N LEU A 26 4.63 -0.18 -0.13
CA LEU A 26 3.43 -0.47 0.64
C LEU A 26 2.65 -1.56 -0.09
N TYR A 27 2.52 -2.73 0.53
CA TYR A 27 1.86 -3.88 -0.05
C TYR A 27 0.69 -4.34 0.80
N HIS A 28 -0.43 -4.68 0.18
CA HIS A 28 -1.65 -5.09 0.87
C HIS A 28 -2.33 -6.28 0.15
N GLY A 29 -1.57 -7.12 -0.55
CA GLY A 29 -2.13 -8.24 -1.31
C GLY A 29 -2.60 -9.40 -0.43
N GLY A 30 -3.59 -10.15 -0.93
CA GLY A 30 -4.14 -11.33 -0.23
C GLY A 30 -3.15 -12.48 -0.01
N ARG A 31 -1.99 -12.47 -0.67
CA ARG A 31 -0.89 -13.43 -0.49
C ARG A 31 0.40 -12.71 -0.08
N PRO A 32 1.39 -13.39 0.51
CA PRO A 32 2.67 -12.75 0.84
C PRO A 32 3.32 -12.16 -0.40
N TRP A 33 4.02 -11.04 -0.22
CA TRP A 33 4.81 -10.44 -1.29
C TRP A 33 5.72 -11.51 -1.91
N PRO A 34 5.52 -11.88 -3.19
CA PRO A 34 6.17 -13.07 -3.75
C PRO A 34 7.52 -12.77 -4.40
N TYR A 35 7.94 -11.50 -4.43
CA TYR A 35 9.11 -11.06 -5.16
C TYR A 35 10.28 -10.75 -4.23
N PRO A 36 11.52 -10.91 -4.68
CA PRO A 36 12.67 -10.50 -3.88
C PRO A 36 12.73 -8.98 -3.74
N LEU A 37 13.33 -8.51 -2.64
CA LEU A 37 13.56 -7.09 -2.39
C LEU A 37 14.90 -6.61 -2.96
N ASN A 38 15.86 -7.50 -3.19
CA ASN A 38 17.09 -7.11 -3.87
C ASN A 38 16.78 -6.76 -5.34
N PHE A 39 17.02 -5.51 -5.75
CA PHE A 39 16.68 -5.06 -7.10
C PHE A 39 17.44 -5.81 -8.19
N GLN A 40 18.70 -6.17 -7.97
CA GLN A 40 19.51 -6.90 -8.95
C GLN A 40 18.96 -8.31 -9.21
N SER A 41 18.35 -8.94 -8.21
CA SER A 41 17.73 -10.26 -8.36
C SER A 41 16.49 -10.29 -9.29
N LEU A 42 15.99 -9.13 -9.71
CA LEU A 42 14.91 -9.02 -10.69
C LEU A 42 15.41 -9.18 -12.14
N PHE A 43 16.72 -9.17 -12.37
CA PHE A 43 17.31 -9.38 -13.70
C PHE A 43 17.77 -10.83 -13.86
N SER A 44 17.64 -11.39 -15.07
CA SER A 44 18.07 -12.75 -15.40
C SER A 44 19.59 -12.88 -15.62
N VAL A 45 20.39 -11.97 -15.07
CA VAL A 45 21.84 -11.87 -15.28
C VAL A 45 22.56 -12.58 -14.14
N GLN A 46 23.48 -13.49 -14.48
CA GLN A 46 24.31 -14.23 -13.51
C GLN A 46 25.79 -13.84 -13.57
N ASP A 47 26.21 -13.13 -14.63
CA ASP A 47 27.58 -12.69 -14.81
C ASP A 47 27.91 -11.54 -13.84
N GLN A 48 28.85 -11.78 -12.93
CA GLN A 48 29.29 -10.80 -11.93
C GLN A 48 29.86 -9.53 -12.56
N THR A 49 30.46 -9.64 -13.75
CA THR A 49 30.98 -8.47 -14.48
C THR A 49 29.87 -7.54 -14.94
N VAL A 50 28.66 -8.06 -15.14
CA VAL A 50 27.48 -7.28 -15.51
C VAL A 50 26.73 -6.80 -14.28
N LEU A 51 26.61 -7.64 -13.24
CA LEU A 51 25.91 -7.29 -11.99
C LEU A 51 26.45 -6.01 -11.33
N ARG A 52 27.77 -5.78 -11.35
CA ARG A 52 28.41 -4.54 -10.84
C ARG A 52 27.96 -3.24 -11.54
N HIS A 53 27.30 -3.35 -12.68
CA HIS A 53 26.76 -2.20 -13.43
C HIS A 53 25.25 -2.03 -13.23
N LEU A 54 24.59 -2.96 -12.53
CA LEU A 54 23.18 -2.84 -12.17
C LEU A 54 23.02 -2.01 -10.88
N PRO A 55 21.97 -1.19 -10.77
CA PRO A 55 21.66 -0.52 -9.52
C PRO A 55 21.48 -1.52 -8.37
N GLU A 56 22.15 -1.28 -7.25
CA GLU A 56 22.01 -2.08 -6.03
C GLU A 56 21.21 -1.29 -5.01
N PHE A 57 20.00 -1.76 -4.71
CA PHE A 57 19.21 -1.27 -3.59
C PHE A 57 18.19 -2.33 -3.18
N SER A 58 17.72 -2.21 -1.94
CA SER A 58 16.64 -3.02 -1.39
C SER A 58 15.57 -2.08 -0.83
N PRO A 59 14.34 -2.08 -1.36
CA PRO A 59 13.25 -1.32 -0.78
C PRO A 59 12.84 -1.91 0.56
N VAL A 60 12.39 -1.04 1.44
CA VAL A 60 11.69 -1.48 2.65
C VAL A 60 10.26 -1.84 2.28
N LEU A 61 9.91 -3.10 2.53
CA LEU A 61 8.57 -3.62 2.32
C LEU A 61 7.75 -3.47 3.60
N HIS A 62 6.63 -2.78 3.48
CA HIS A 62 5.57 -2.76 4.47
C HIS A 62 4.40 -3.59 3.96
N ASP A 63 4.33 -4.85 4.40
CA ASP A 63 3.21 -5.75 4.10
C ASP A 63 2.09 -5.53 5.13
N VAL A 64 1.17 -4.63 4.78
CA VAL A 64 0.06 -4.17 5.62
C VAL A 64 -0.91 -5.29 5.95
N ALA A 65 -1.06 -6.28 5.05
CA ALA A 65 -1.92 -7.43 5.29
C ALA A 65 -1.42 -8.33 6.45
N ARG A 66 -0.15 -8.19 6.84
CA ARG A 66 0.59 -9.08 7.75
C ARG A 66 1.15 -8.41 9.00
N CYS A 67 1.19 -7.09 9.06
CA CYS A 67 1.54 -6.40 10.30
C CYS A 67 0.48 -6.63 11.38
N ASP A 68 0.78 -6.30 12.63
CA ASP A 68 -0.21 -6.22 13.71
C ASP A 68 -0.96 -4.88 13.66
N ASP A 69 -2.23 -4.87 14.11
CA ASP A 69 -3.02 -3.62 14.12
C ASP A 69 -2.37 -2.53 14.96
N GLN A 70 -1.66 -2.92 16.02
CA GLN A 70 -0.95 -2.01 16.93
C GLN A 70 0.25 -1.33 16.27
N GLU A 71 0.81 -1.93 15.21
CA GLU A 71 1.90 -1.33 14.43
C GLU A 71 1.38 -0.24 13.47
N ILE A 72 0.08 -0.26 13.16
CA ILE A 72 -0.58 0.78 12.34
C ILE A 72 -0.92 1.98 13.23
N THR A 73 0.06 2.85 13.39
CA THR A 73 -0.02 4.09 14.15
C THR A 73 -0.02 5.32 13.24
N GLY A 74 -0.30 6.49 13.81
CA GLY A 74 -0.31 7.77 13.09
C GLY A 74 -1.68 8.44 13.05
N GLU A 75 -1.85 9.33 12.09
CA GLU A 75 -3.09 10.08 11.90
C GLU A 75 -4.28 9.16 11.60
N THR A 76 -5.46 9.51 12.09
CA THR A 76 -6.67 8.70 11.97
C THR A 76 -7.00 8.36 10.51
N ALA A 77 -6.82 9.31 9.58
CA ALA A 77 -7.11 9.09 8.16
C ALA A 77 -6.23 7.98 7.56
N ALA A 78 -4.91 8.12 7.75
CA ALA A 78 -3.93 7.16 7.26
C ALA A 78 -4.12 5.79 7.92
N ARG A 79 -4.32 5.75 9.24
CA ARG A 79 -4.56 4.50 9.97
C ARG A 79 -5.82 3.78 9.48
N THR A 80 -6.93 4.49 9.33
CA THR A 80 -8.19 3.93 8.82
C THR A 80 -7.99 3.36 7.42
N LEU A 81 -7.36 4.11 6.51
CA LEU A 81 -7.07 3.63 5.16
C LEU A 81 -6.23 2.34 5.18
N LEU A 82 -5.17 2.30 5.99
CA LEU A 82 -4.30 1.13 6.10
C LEU A 82 -5.02 -0.09 6.68
N LEU A 83 -5.89 0.10 7.68
CA LEU A 83 -6.72 -0.99 8.22
C LEU A 83 -7.70 -1.51 7.16
N VAL A 84 -8.37 -0.64 6.40
CA VAL A 84 -9.24 -1.08 5.31
C VAL A 84 -8.45 -1.90 4.28
N LEU A 85 -7.27 -1.43 3.86
CA LEU A 85 -6.39 -2.15 2.93
C LEU A 85 -5.91 -3.49 3.51
N LYS A 86 -5.67 -3.58 4.82
CA LYS A 86 -5.29 -4.82 5.52
C LYS A 86 -6.38 -5.88 5.42
N TYR A 87 -7.62 -5.51 5.65
CA TYR A 87 -8.75 -6.44 5.74
C TYR A 87 -9.43 -6.71 4.40
N ILE A 88 -9.18 -5.92 3.34
CA ILE A 88 -9.95 -5.99 2.10
C ILE A 88 -9.98 -7.37 1.42
N PHE A 89 -8.95 -8.19 1.62
CA PHE A 89 -8.87 -9.56 1.08
C PHE A 89 -9.15 -10.65 2.12
N ARG A 90 -9.48 -10.28 3.37
CA ARG A 90 -9.75 -11.23 4.43
C ARG A 90 -11.24 -11.62 4.47
N PRO A 91 -11.54 -12.88 4.83
CA PRO A 91 -12.93 -13.34 4.88
C PRO A 91 -13.75 -12.69 5.99
N ASP A 92 -13.11 -12.23 7.06
CA ASP A 92 -13.73 -11.56 8.21
C ASP A 92 -13.96 -10.05 8.00
N LEU A 93 -13.72 -9.52 6.79
CA LEU A 93 -13.93 -8.10 6.49
C LEU A 93 -15.34 -7.64 6.83
N ALA A 94 -16.37 -8.42 6.50
CA ALA A 94 -17.76 -8.06 6.73
C ALA A 94 -18.07 -7.87 8.23
N GLU A 95 -17.43 -8.68 9.09
CA GLU A 95 -17.58 -8.61 10.54
C GLU A 95 -16.82 -7.41 11.13
N ARG A 96 -15.67 -7.05 10.54
CA ARG A 96 -14.81 -5.95 10.97
C ARG A 96 -15.26 -4.57 10.44
N LEU A 97 -15.97 -4.54 9.32
CA LEU A 97 -16.33 -3.32 8.61
C LEU A 97 -17.09 -2.30 9.50
N PRO A 98 -18.05 -2.69 10.34
CA PRO A 98 -18.71 -1.75 11.25
C PRO A 98 -17.72 -1.03 12.18
N ASP A 99 -16.81 -1.77 12.81
CA ASP A 99 -15.80 -1.20 13.71
C ASP A 99 -14.82 -0.27 12.96
N LEU A 100 -14.42 -0.65 11.75
CA LEU A 100 -13.57 0.18 10.89
C LEU A 100 -14.28 1.49 10.51
N LEU A 101 -15.55 1.42 10.11
CA LEU A 101 -16.37 2.60 9.82
C LEU A 101 -16.56 3.46 11.06
N VAL A 102 -16.70 2.85 12.24
CA VAL A 102 -16.80 3.58 13.52
C VAL A 102 -15.52 4.36 13.82
N GLN A 103 -14.35 3.74 13.67
CA GLN A 103 -13.07 4.43 13.82
C GLN A 103 -12.90 5.56 12.79
N ALA A 104 -13.42 5.34 11.57
CA ALA A 104 -13.37 6.28 10.47
C ALA A 104 -14.37 7.45 10.58
N GLN A 105 -15.32 7.43 11.52
CA GLN A 105 -16.32 8.50 11.69
C GLN A 105 -15.68 9.87 11.92
N THR A 106 -14.54 9.88 12.61
CA THR A 106 -13.77 11.10 12.87
C THR A 106 -13.28 11.79 11.59
N LEU A 107 -13.16 11.05 10.47
CA LEU A 107 -12.81 11.61 9.16
C LEU A 107 -13.94 12.44 8.56
N LEU A 108 -15.18 12.25 8.99
CA LEU A 108 -16.30 13.02 8.45
C LEU A 108 -16.35 14.47 8.96
N THR A 109 -15.43 14.85 9.85
CA THR A 109 -15.43 16.15 10.53
C THR A 109 -14.89 17.29 9.68
N ASP A 110 -14.04 17.03 8.68
CA ASP A 110 -13.55 18.01 7.71
C ASP A 110 -13.78 17.56 6.25
N GLU A 111 -13.65 18.51 5.30
CA GLU A 111 -13.90 18.23 3.88
C GLU A 111 -12.98 17.16 3.29
N ASN A 112 -11.71 17.15 3.71
CA ASN A 112 -10.71 16.24 3.20
C ASN A 112 -11.02 14.80 3.64
N GLY A 113 -11.42 14.60 4.90
CA GLY A 113 -11.77 13.28 5.41
C GLY A 113 -13.09 12.73 4.84
N ARG A 114 -14.02 13.58 4.39
CA ARG A 114 -15.20 13.12 3.61
C ARG A 114 -14.80 12.55 2.24
N GLU A 115 -13.88 13.20 1.54
CA GLU A 115 -13.38 12.71 0.25
C GLU A 115 -12.61 11.38 0.41
N ILE A 116 -11.81 11.28 1.48
CA ILE A 116 -11.12 10.04 1.85
C ILE A 116 -12.14 8.92 2.14
N MET A 117 -13.19 9.20 2.92
CA MET A 117 -14.25 8.22 3.19
C MET A 117 -14.94 7.76 1.90
N PHE A 118 -15.30 8.69 1.01
CA PHE A 118 -15.94 8.35 -0.25
C PHE A 118 -15.02 7.46 -1.12
N THR A 119 -13.74 7.79 -1.17
CA THR A 119 -12.73 7.00 -1.88
C THR A 119 -12.60 5.59 -1.30
N LEU A 120 -12.61 5.46 0.04
CA LEU A 120 -12.57 4.17 0.73
C LEU A 120 -13.79 3.31 0.39
N LEU A 121 -14.99 3.90 0.44
CA LEU A 121 -16.23 3.19 0.11
C LEU A 121 -16.26 2.77 -1.36
N TYR A 122 -15.89 3.66 -2.28
CA TYR A 122 -15.77 3.35 -3.71
C TYR A 122 -14.78 2.21 -3.95
N TYR A 123 -13.62 2.27 -3.31
CA TYR A 123 -12.59 1.24 -3.41
C TYR A 123 -13.06 -0.10 -2.85
N LEU A 124 -13.81 -0.10 -1.74
CA LEU A 124 -14.42 -1.30 -1.19
C LEU A 124 -15.44 -1.89 -2.16
N THR A 125 -16.27 -1.10 -2.84
CA THR A 125 -17.30 -1.64 -3.76
C THR A 125 -16.72 -2.13 -5.09
N GLU A 126 -15.73 -1.41 -5.65
CA GLU A 126 -15.14 -1.74 -6.94
C GLU A 126 -13.98 -2.73 -6.83
N GLY A 127 -13.14 -2.59 -5.80
CA GLY A 127 -11.96 -3.42 -5.55
C GLY A 127 -12.29 -4.83 -5.07
N THR A 128 -13.39 -5.00 -4.32
CA THR A 128 -13.84 -6.32 -3.84
C THR A 128 -14.79 -7.04 -4.81
N GLY A 129 -15.23 -6.37 -5.89
CA GLY A 129 -16.27 -6.87 -6.80
C GLY A 129 -15.98 -8.22 -7.47
N ARG A 130 -14.72 -8.69 -7.46
CA ARG A 130 -14.34 -10.05 -7.89
C ARG A 130 -14.41 -11.10 -6.78
N TRP A 131 -14.21 -10.72 -5.52
CA TRP A 131 -14.22 -11.64 -4.36
C TRP A 131 -15.63 -11.75 -3.72
N MET A 132 -16.37 -10.64 -3.60
CA MET A 132 -17.75 -10.61 -3.07
C MET A 132 -18.76 -11.30 -3.99
N LYS A 133 -18.61 -11.23 -5.32
CA LYS A 133 -19.46 -11.95 -6.29
C LYS A 133 -19.39 -13.48 -6.15
N GLN A 134 -18.31 -14.01 -5.58
CA GLN A 134 -18.11 -15.45 -5.44
C GLN A 134 -18.64 -16.00 -4.09
N HIS A 135 -18.81 -15.15 -3.07
CA HIS A 135 -19.19 -15.56 -1.72
C HIS A 135 -20.58 -15.09 -1.25
N LEU A 136 -21.21 -14.12 -1.91
CA LEU A 136 -22.59 -13.67 -1.61
C LEU A 136 -23.69 -14.49 -2.31
N ARG A 137 -23.43 -15.76 -2.65
CA ARG A 137 -24.45 -16.72 -3.14
C ARG A 137 -25.03 -17.59 -2.02
N GLN A 138 -25.26 -17.03 -0.85
CA GLN A 138 -26.24 -17.63 0.07
C GLN A 138 -27.32 -16.60 0.38
N PRO A 139 -28.60 -16.90 0.07
CA PRO A 139 -29.69 -15.99 0.35
C PRO A 139 -29.85 -15.87 1.86
N LEU A 140 -29.86 -14.64 2.36
CA LEU A 140 -30.41 -14.29 3.66
C LEU A 140 -31.92 -14.60 3.61
N ILE A 141 -32.30 -15.83 3.92
CA ILE A 141 -33.66 -16.19 4.33
C ILE A 141 -33.55 -17.18 5.49
N GLY A 142 -34.02 -16.72 6.64
CA GLY A 142 -34.22 -17.45 7.88
C GLY A 142 -34.90 -16.52 8.86
#